data_AF-A0A946SLI1-F1
#
_entry.id   AF-A0A946SLI1-F1
#
_cell.length_a   1.000
_cell.length_b   1.000
_cell.length_c   1.000
_cell.angle_alpha   90.00
_cell.angle_beta   90.00
_cell.angle_gamma   90.00
#
_symmetry.space_group_name_H-M   'P 1'
#
loop_
_entity.id
_entity.type
_entity.pdbx_description
1 polymer ?
#
loop_
_entity_poly.entity_id
_entity_poly.type
_entity_poly.pdbx_seq_one_letter_code
_entity_poly.pdbx_strand_id
1 'polypeptide(L)' 'MAETFPDMAATMEWHEKHGASAPGVGDLAPDFELYDVAGETSVHLSSFRGDRPVALVFGSFT' A
#
# COMPACT_ATOMS: atom_id res chain seq x y z
N MET A 1 12.27 8.93 -5.62
CA MET A 1 12.63 8.24 -6.88
C MET A 1 12.10 6.83 -6.74
N ALA A 2 11.33 6.32 -7.71
CA ALA A 2 10.88 4.93 -7.65
C ALA A 2 12.06 4.02 -7.96
N GLU A 3 12.41 3.13 -7.03
CA GLU A 3 13.45 2.12 -7.24
C GLU A 3 12.82 0.92 -7.96
N THR A 4 13.29 0.65 -9.17
CA THR A 4 12.88 -0.54 -9.93
C THR A 4 13.71 -1.72 -9.47
N PHE A 5 13.09 -2.77 -8.93
CA PHE A 5 13.81 -3.96 -8.50
C PHE A 5 14.22 -4.79 -9.73
N PRO A 6 15.52 -5.10 -9.90
CA PRO A 6 16.02 -5.77 -11.10
C PRO A 6 15.69 -7.27 -11.16
N ASP A 7 15.45 -7.90 -10.01
CA ASP A 7 15.17 -9.33 -9.89
C ASP A 7 14.44 -9.69 -8.58
N MET A 8 14.05 -10.96 -8.47
CA MET A 8 13.26 -11.48 -7.35
C MET A 8 14.06 -11.58 -6.04
N ALA A 9 15.39 -11.75 -6.09
CA ALA A 9 16.23 -11.75 -4.90
C ALA A 9 16.34 -10.34 -4.32
N ALA A 10 16.56 -9.32 -5.17
CA ALA A 10 16.53 -7.92 -4.77
C ALA A 10 15.18 -7.50 -4.15
N THR A 11 14.08 -8.06 -4.68
CA THR A 11 12.72 -7.88 -4.12
C THR A 11 12.61 -8.49 -2.72
N MET A 12 13.15 -9.71 -2.54
CA MET A 12 13.14 -10.41 -1.25
C MET A 12 13.99 -9.71 -0.19
N GLU A 13 15.19 -9.24 -0.53
CA GLU A 13 16.03 -8.47 0.39
C GLU A 13 15.35 -7.17 0.83
N TRP A 14 14.66 -6.48 -0.08
CA TRP A 14 13.89 -5.29 0.27
C TRP A 14 12.73 -5.63 1.22
N HIS A 15 12.01 -6.73 0.97
CA HIS A 15 10.97 -7.24 1.87
C HIS A 15 11.52 -7.70 3.22
N GLU A 16 12.68 -8.34 3.30
CA GLU A 16 13.27 -8.70 4.60
C GLU A 16 13.67 -7.46 5.39
N LYS A 17 14.20 -6.45 4.71
CA LYS A 17 14.66 -5.21 5.35
C LYS A 17 13.52 -4.27 5.75
N HIS A 18 12.44 -4.20 4.98
CA HIS A 18 11.34 -3.24 5.18
C HIS A 18 10.00 -3.88 5.54
N GLY A 19 9.83 -5.18 5.29
CA GLY A 19 8.62 -5.94 5.62
C GLY A 19 8.34 -6.03 7.11
N ALA A 20 9.36 -5.80 7.97
CA ALA A 20 9.15 -5.66 9.40
C ALA A 20 8.21 -4.49 9.78
N SER A 21 8.01 -3.51 8.89
CA SER A 21 7.05 -2.40 9.07
C SER A 21 5.71 -2.65 8.39
N ALA A 22 5.54 -3.76 7.67
CA ALA A 22 4.26 -4.12 7.08
C ALA A 22 3.34 -4.73 8.14
N PRO A 23 2.04 -4.37 8.17
CA PRO A 23 1.09 -4.98 9.09
C PRO A 23 0.93 -6.48 8.78
N GLY A 24 0.90 -7.30 9.83
CA GLY A 24 0.64 -8.73 9.74
C GLY A 24 -0.84 -9.05 9.56
N VAL A 25 -1.17 -10.34 9.38
CA VAL A 25 -2.56 -10.79 9.32
C VAL A 25 -3.25 -10.55 10.66
N GLY A 26 -4.35 -9.80 10.63
CA GLY A 26 -5.13 -9.44 11.82
C GLY A 26 -4.74 -8.09 12.43
N ASP A 27 -3.59 -7.51 12.03
CA ASP A 27 -3.23 -6.16 12.42
C ASP A 27 -4.14 -5.14 11.74
N LEU A 28 -4.34 -4.00 12.41
CA LEU A 28 -5.08 -2.89 11.83
C LEU A 28 -4.27 -2.30 10.66
N ALA A 29 -4.87 -2.25 9.47
CA ALA A 29 -4.26 -1.61 8.32
C ALA A 29 -3.93 -0.13 8.63
N PRO A 30 -2.72 0.37 8.34
CA PRO A 30 -2.34 1.75 8.62
C PRO A 30 -3.22 2.72 7.84
N ASP A 31 -3.53 3.86 8.44
CA ASP A 31 -4.32 4.88 7.75
C ASP A 31 -3.45 5.66 6.77
N PHE A 32 -4.04 6.06 5.63
CA PHE A 32 -3.42 6.93 4.64
C PHE A 32 -4.49 7.77 3.95
N GLU A 33 -4.05 8.87 3.35
CA GLU A 33 -4.87 9.75 2.53
C GLU A 33 -4.41 9.66 1.07
N LEU A 34 -5.33 9.40 0.16
CA LEU A 34 -5.13 9.46 -1.28
C LEU A 34 -6.11 10.43 -1.90
N TYR A 35 -5.77 10.97 -3.05
CA TYR A 35 -6.75 11.63 -3.89
C TYR A 35 -7.44 10.61 -4.79
N ASP A 36 -8.69 10.90 -5.15
CA ASP A 36 -9.40 10.14 -6.18
C ASP A 36 -8.70 10.24 -7.54
N VAL A 37 -9.20 9.49 -8.51
CA VAL A 37 -8.64 9.45 -9.86
C VAL A 37 -8.68 10.80 -10.59
N ALA A 38 -9.54 11.74 -10.17
CA ALA A 38 -9.63 13.08 -10.72
C ALA A 38 -8.71 14.08 -9.98
N GLY A 39 -8.16 13.70 -8.82
CA GLY A 39 -7.36 14.59 -7.97
C GLY A 39 -8.21 15.56 -7.15
N GLU A 40 -9.52 15.39 -7.11
CA GLU A 40 -10.45 16.39 -6.57
C GLU A 40 -10.84 16.10 -5.12
N THR A 41 -11.10 14.83 -4.81
CA THR A 41 -11.54 14.41 -3.48
C THR A 41 -10.41 13.68 -2.78
N SER A 42 -10.12 14.06 -1.53
CA SER A 42 -9.27 13.24 -0.67
C SER A 42 -10.08 12.16 0.06
N VAL A 43 -9.51 10.97 0.12
CA VAL A 43 -10.10 9.77 0.72
C VAL A 43 -9.12 9.15 1.71
N HIS A 44 -9.60 8.96 2.94
CA HIS A 44 -8.87 8.24 3.97
C HIS A 44 -9.24 6.76 3.98
N LEU A 45 -8.27 5.87 4.16
CA LEU A 45 -8.53 4.44 4.27
C LEU A 45 -9.47 4.13 5.44
N SER A 46 -9.30 4.82 6.56
CA SER A 46 -10.12 4.65 7.77
C SER A 46 -11.62 4.80 7.52
N SER A 47 -12.01 5.63 6.55
CA SER A 47 -13.41 5.84 6.14
C SER A 47 -14.08 4.60 5.55
N PHE A 48 -13.30 3.62 5.07
CA PHE A 48 -13.83 2.38 4.48
C PHE A 48 -13.89 1.20 5.47
N ARG A 49 -13.32 1.34 6.67
CA ARG A 49 -13.26 0.24 7.65
C ARG A 49 -14.67 -0.06 8.19
N GLY A 50 -15.02 -1.35 8.28
CA GLY A 50 -16.24 -1.82 8.96
C GLY A 50 -17.53 -1.83 8.13
N ASP A 51 -17.54 -1.27 6.92
CA ASP A 51 -18.68 -1.37 5.99
C ASP A 51 -18.57 -2.64 5.13
N ARG A 52 -17.50 -2.74 4.33
CA ARG A 52 -17.26 -3.84 3.39
C ARG A 52 -15.76 -4.17 3.32
N PRO A 53 -15.38 -5.38 2.87
CA PRO A 53 -13.98 -5.71 2.62
C PRO A 53 -13.36 -4.74 1.60
N VAL A 54 -12.13 -4.29 1.87
CA VAL A 54 -11.38 -3.36 1.03
C VAL A 54 -10.14 -4.06 0.50
N ALA A 55 -9.89 -3.93 -0.80
CA ALA A 55 -8.67 -4.41 -1.44
C ALA A 55 -7.79 -3.22 -1.85
N LEU A 56 -6.49 -3.30 -1.55
CA LEU A 56 -5.50 -2.30 -1.95
C LEU A 56 -4.60 -2.88 -3.05
N VAL A 57 -4.55 -2.20 -4.18
CA VAL A 57 -3.70 -2.56 -5.31
C VAL A 57 -2.77 -1.40 -5.58
N PHE A 58 -1.48 -1.61 -5.33
CA PHE A 58 -0.44 -0.64 -5.64
C PHE A 58 0.15 -0.93 -7.02
N GLY A 59 0.20 0.07 -7.86
CA GLY A 59 0.77 -0.03 -9.20
C GLY A 59 1.01 1.35 -9.80
N SER A 60 1.86 1.39 -10.80
CA SER A 60 2.08 2.56 -11.65
C SER A 60 2.07 2.11 -13.10
N PHE A 61 1.61 3.01 -13.98
CA PHE A 61 1.77 2.84 -15.41
C PHE A 61 2.89 3.78 -15.85
N THR A 62 3.92 3.23 -16.48
CA THR A 62 5.04 3.96 -17.09
C THR A 62 5.13 3.58 -18.55
#